data_AF-A0A357EYL0-F1
#
_entry.id   AF-A0A357EYL0-F1
#
_cell.length_a   1.000
_cell.length_b   1.000
_cell.length_c   1.000
_cell.angle_alpha   90.00
_cell.angle_beta   90.00
_cell.angle_gamma   90.00
#
_symmetry.space_group_name_H-M   'P 1'
#
loop_
_entity.id
_entity.type
_entity.pdbx_description
1 polymer ?
#
loop_
_entity_poly.entity_id
_entity_poly.type
_entity_poly.pdbx_seq_one_letter_code
_entity_poly.pdbx_strand_id
1 'polypeptide(L)' 'MNLKEKIIADLTTAMKAKETAKVSALRMVKAALMNRQIDKGSELTDDEVT' A
#
# COMPACT_ATOMS: atom_id res chain seq x y z
N MET A 1 4.16 11.54 6.53
CA MET A 1 4.14 10.23 5.84
C MET A 1 2.70 9.87 5.63
N ASN A 2 2.25 9.93 4.38
CA ASN A 2 0.94 9.41 4.01
C ASN A 2 0.94 7.88 4.09
N LEU A 3 -0.23 7.25 4.20
CA LEU A 3 -0.29 5.78 4.40
C LEU A 3 0.29 5.01 3.19
N LYS A 4 0.21 5.59 1.99
CA LYS A 4 0.83 5.07 0.77
C LYS A 4 2.35 5.01 0.84
N GLU A 5 3.00 6.07 1.32
CA GLU A 5 4.45 6.15 1.54
C GLU A 5 4.90 5.12 2.57
N LYS A 6 4.12 4.94 3.64
CA LYS A 6 4.40 3.93 4.67
C LYS A 6 4.35 2.51 4.09
N ILE A 7 3.33 2.19 3.29
CA ILE A 7 3.22 0.87 2.63
C ILE A 7 4.40 0.62 1.68
N ILE A 8 4.85 1.63 0.93
CA ILE A 8 6.01 1.51 0.02
C ILE A 8 7.31 1.30 0.81
N ALA A 9 7.49 2.02 1.92
CA ALA A 9 8.65 1.86 2.80
C ALA A 9 8.67 0.48 3.46
N ASP A 10 7.52 0.00 3.95
CA ASP A 10 7.38 -1.32 4.56
C ASP A 10 7.56 -2.43 3.53
N LEU A 11 7.12 -2.25 2.29
CA LEU A 11 7.32 -3.20 1.21
C LEU A 11 8.81 -3.34 0.88
N THR A 12 9.52 -2.22 0.79
CA THR A 12 10.98 -2.21 0.56
C THR A 12 11.72 -2.91 1.69
N THR A 13 11.32 -2.64 2.94
CA THR A 13 11.89 -3.29 4.12
C THR A 13 11.62 -4.80 4.12
N ALA A 14 10.38 -5.21 3.83
CA ALA A 14 10.00 -6.62 3.75
C ALA A 14 10.73 -7.36 2.61
N MET A 15 10.94 -6.70 1.46
CA MET A 15 11.70 -7.24 0.34
C MET A 15 13.16 -7.48 0.72
N LYS A 16 13.79 -6.52 1.41
CA LYS A 16 15.18 -6.66 1.91
C LYS A 16 15.30 -7.77 2.96
N ALA A 17 14.31 -7.89 3.84
CA ALA A 17 14.24 -8.93 4.87
C ALA A 17 13.83 -10.31 4.32
N LYS A 18 13.48 -10.42 3.02
CA LYS A 18 12.97 -11.64 2.37
C LYS A 18 11.73 -12.24 3.06
N GLU A 19 10.93 -11.38 3.68
CA GLU A 19 9.68 -11.71 4.37
C GLU A 19 8.55 -11.95 3.35
N THR A 20 8.56 -13.10 2.68
CA THR A 20 7.67 -13.40 1.55
C THR A 20 6.19 -13.23 1.87
N ALA A 21 5.74 -13.68 3.05
CA ALA A 21 4.36 -13.49 3.50
C ALA A 21 3.99 -12.00 3.63
N LYS A 22 4.87 -11.21 4.25
CA LYS A 22 4.67 -9.77 4.44
C LYS A 22 4.69 -9.01 3.11
N VAL A 23 5.60 -9.38 2.20
CA VAL A 23 5.66 -8.81 0.85
C VAL A 23 4.36 -9.05 0.08
N SER A 24 3.83 -10.27 0.12
CA SER A 24 2.57 -10.61 -0.56
C SER A 24 1.39 -9.83 0.01
N ALA A 25 1.28 -9.73 1.34
CA ALA A 25 0.25 -8.95 2.00
C ALA A 25 0.33 -7.45 1.62
N LEU A 26 1.52 -6.84 1.70
CA LEU A 26 1.71 -5.43 1.37
C LEU A 26 1.44 -5.12 -0.11
N ARG A 27 1.74 -6.05 -1.03
CA ARG A 27 1.37 -5.90 -2.45
C ARG A 27 -0.14 -5.91 -2.65
N MET A 28 -0.86 -6.80 -1.97
CA MET A 28 -2.32 -6.84 -2.05
C MET A 28 -2.94 -5.56 -1.49
N VAL A 29 -2.46 -5.05 -0.35
CA VAL A 29 -2.94 -3.78 0.21
C VAL A 29 -2.70 -2.64 -0.78
N LYS A 30 -1.50 -2.54 -1.36
CA LYS A 30 -1.20 -1.52 -2.39
C LYS A 30 -2.15 -1.61 -3.59
N ALA A 31 -2.46 -2.83 -4.06
CA ALA A 31 -3.39 -3.03 -5.16
C ALA A 31 -4.83 -2.63 -4.80
N ALA A 32 -5.30 -3.00 -3.60
CA ALA A 32 -6.62 -2.62 -3.11
C ALA A 32 -6.78 -1.09 -3.00
N LEU A 33 -5.75 -0.38 -2.56
CA LEU A 33 -5.74 1.08 -2.52
C LEU A 33 -5.76 1.68 -3.93
N MET A 34 -4.95 1.17 -4.86
CA MET A 34 -4.98 1.63 -6.25
C MET A 34 -6.36 1.41 -6.90
N ASN A 35 -6.98 0.26 -6.66
CA ASN A 35 -8.32 -0.04 -7.16
C ASN A 35 -9.36 0.92 -6.58
N ARG A 36 -9.34 1.17 -5.27
CA ARG A 36 -10.21 2.19 -4.64
C ARG A 36 -10.00 3.59 -5.22
N GLN A 37 -8.76 3.97 -5.53
CA GLN A 37 -8.42 5.23 -6.18
C GLN A 37 -9.06 5.33 -7.57
N ILE A 38 -9.01 4.24 -8.34
CA ILE A 38 -9.64 4.14 -9.66
C ILE A 38 -11.16 4.21 -9.55
N ASP A 39 -11.76 3.44 -8.64
CA ASP A 39 -13.21 3.40 -8.41
C ASP A 39 -13.76 4.78 -7.99
N LYS A 40 -13.00 5.52 -7.17
CA LYS A 40 -13.35 6.89 -6.77
C LYS A 40 -13.15 7.91 -7.90
N GLY A 41 -12.35 7.61 -8.92
CA GLY A 41 -12.00 8.54 -10.00
C GLY A 41 -11.22 9.77 -9.55
N SER A 42 -10.65 9.74 -8.34
CA SER A 42 -9.88 10.82 -7.74
C SER A 42 -8.85 10.26 -6.76
N GLU A 43 -7.82 11.06 -6.44
CA GLU A 43 -6.79 10.61 -5.50
C GLU A 43 -7.42 10.29 -4.13
N LEU A 44 -7.16 9.09 -3.60
CA LEU A 44 -7.54 8.75 -2.23
C LEU A 44 -6.85 9.73 -1.29
N THR A 45 -7.64 10.48 -0.55
CA THR A 45 -7.15 11.35 0.52
C THR A 45 -6.75 10.48 1.71
N ASP A 46 -5.73 10.87 2.47
CA ASP A 46 -5.21 10.07 3.61
C ASP A 46 -6.31 9.63 4.60
N ASP A 47 -7.37 10.43 4.76
CA ASP A 47 -8.54 10.11 5.60
C ASP A 47 -9.36 8.91 5.12
N GLU A 48 -9.31 8.55 3.83
CA GLU A 48 -10.05 7.42 3.26
C GLU A 48 -9.26 6.11 3.26
N VAL A 49 -7.98 6.20 3.60
CA VAL A 49 -7.05 5.07 3.64
C VAL A 49 -6.94 4.51 5.08
N THR A 50 -7.43 5.26 6.08
CA THR A 50 -7.41 4.90 7.52
C THR A 50 -8.56 3.97 7.89
#